data_AF-U6KAB5-F1
#
_entry.id   AF-U6KAB5-F1
#
_cell.length_a   1.000
_cell.length_b   1.000
_cell.length_c   1.000
_cell.angle_alpha   90.00
_cell.angle_beta   90.00
_cell.angle_gamma   90.00
#
_symmetry.space_group_name_H-M   'P 1'
#
loop_
_entity.id
_entity.type
_entity.pdbx_description
1 polymer ?
#
loop_
_entity_poly.entity_id
_entity_poly.type
_entity_poly.pdbx_seq_one_letter_code
_entity_poly.pdbx_strand_id
1 'polypeptide(L)'
;MPLTLGDVFPNFDAEALGVESFNLYNYLGDSWGIMFSHPNDFTPVCTTELAEAVKLHKKFAEKKCKLVGFSCNDMNSHKFLSDVLSALGECGGHLICSYVIIAARCCAGVG
;
A
#
# COMPACT_ATOMS: atom_id res chain seq x y z
N MET A 1 -11.22 11.23 13.75
CA MET A 1 -12.60 10.72 13.83
C MET A 1 -12.65 9.43 13.03
N PRO A 2 -13.23 8.33 13.53
CA PRO A 2 -13.38 7.11 12.74
C PRO A 2 -14.36 7.34 11.58
N LEU A 3 -14.13 6.66 10.46
CA LEU A 3 -15.05 6.64 9.32
C LEU A 3 -16.21 5.70 9.61
N THR A 4 -17.39 6.04 9.10
CA THR A 4 -18.58 5.21 9.13
C THR A 4 -18.96 4.75 7.72
N LEU A 5 -19.83 3.73 7.63
CA LEU A 5 -20.27 3.22 6.34
C LEU A 5 -21.11 4.28 5.61
N GLY A 6 -20.79 4.54 4.35
CA GLY A 6 -21.44 5.57 3.54
C GLY A 6 -20.74 6.93 3.58
N ASP A 7 -19.78 7.13 4.47
CA ASP A 7 -18.95 8.34 4.44
C ASP A 7 -18.08 8.37 3.19
N VAL A 8 -17.90 9.58 2.66
CA VAL A 8 -16.93 9.84 1.60
C VAL A 8 -15.54 9.71 2.21
N PHE A 9 -14.73 8.79 1.68
CA PHE A 9 -13.36 8.59 2.14
C PHE A 9 -12.52 9.85 1.93
N PRO A 10 -11.66 10.29 2.86
CA PRO A 10 -10.87 11.50 2.67
C PRO A 10 -9.94 11.37 1.45
N ASN A 11 -9.95 12.36 0.56
CA ASN A 11 -8.92 12.49 -0.46
C ASN A 11 -7.67 13.12 0.18
N PHE A 12 -6.49 12.56 -0.13
CA PHE A 12 -5.23 13.04 0.41
C PHE A 12 -4.10 12.77 -0.57
N ASP A 13 -3.05 13.58 -0.41
CA ASP A 13 -1.75 13.39 -1.07
C ASP A 13 -0.79 12.68 -0.10
N ALA A 14 0.05 11.79 -0.60
CA ALA A 14 1.05 11.09 0.21
C ALA A 14 2.30 10.73 -0.58
N GLU A 15 3.37 10.41 0.15
CA GLU A 15 4.53 9.71 -0.40
C GLU A 15 4.23 8.21 -0.42
N ALA A 16 4.46 7.57 -1.57
CA ALA A 16 4.20 6.16 -1.72
C ALA A 16 5.24 5.49 -2.62
N LEU A 17 5.54 4.23 -2.33
CA LEU A 17 6.35 3.40 -3.20
C LEU A 17 5.53 2.94 -4.41
N GLY A 18 6.15 2.91 -5.59
CA GLY A 18 5.51 2.46 -6.85
C GLY A 18 4.90 3.59 -7.70
N VAL A 19 4.79 4.81 -7.17
CA VAL A 19 4.34 6.00 -7.90
C VAL A 19 5.18 7.23 -7.54
N GLU A 20 5.35 8.18 -8.46
CA GLU A 20 6.11 9.42 -8.21
C GLU A 20 5.34 10.43 -7.34
N SER A 21 4.02 10.52 -7.54
CA SER A 21 3.12 11.32 -6.71
C SER A 21 1.83 10.54 -6.49
N PHE A 22 1.40 10.46 -5.23
CA PHE A 22 0.17 9.77 -4.87
C PHE A 22 -0.88 10.77 -4.44
N ASN A 23 -2.01 10.77 -5.15
CA ASN A 23 -3.28 11.32 -4.69
C ASN A 23 -4.30 10.19 -4.73
N LEU A 24 -5.03 9.95 -3.63
CA LEU A 24 -5.90 8.78 -3.52
C LEU A 24 -6.93 8.72 -4.64
N TYR A 25 -7.62 9.81 -4.91
CA TYR A 25 -8.72 9.82 -5.89
C TYR A 25 -8.20 9.71 -7.31
N ASN A 26 -7.09 10.37 -7.64
CA ASN A 26 -6.46 10.24 -8.94
C ASN A 26 -5.94 8.81 -9.17
N TYR A 27 -5.36 8.20 -8.13
CA TYR A 27 -4.87 6.83 -8.19
C TYR A 27 -6.03 5.84 -8.37
N LEU A 28 -7.14 6.01 -7.65
CA LEU A 28 -8.30 5.11 -7.78
C LEU A 28 -9.02 5.29 -9.12
N GLY A 29 -9.28 6.52 -9.55
CA GLY A 29 -10.13 6.82 -10.71
C GLY A 29 -11.52 6.21 -10.52
N ASP A 30 -12.04 5.55 -11.56
CA ASP A 30 -13.34 4.86 -11.52
C ASP A 30 -13.26 3.41 -10.98
N SER A 31 -12.14 3.03 -10.35
CA SER A 31 -11.93 1.69 -9.81
C SER A 31 -12.29 1.61 -8.32
N TRP A 32 -12.68 0.42 -7.87
CA TRP A 32 -12.77 0.13 -6.45
C TRP A 32 -11.38 0.18 -5.79
N GLY A 33 -11.34 0.51 -4.50
CA GLY A 33 -10.11 0.54 -3.71
C GLY A 33 -10.25 -0.32 -2.46
N ILE A 34 -9.22 -1.13 -2.17
CA ILE A 34 -9.04 -1.73 -0.86
C ILE A 34 -7.80 -1.09 -0.26
N MET A 35 -7.98 -0.38 0.85
CA MET A 35 -6.90 0.17 1.64
C MET A 35 -6.75 -0.66 2.91
N PHE A 36 -5.52 -1.08 3.21
CA PHE A 36 -5.24 -1.84 4.42
C PHE A 36 -3.96 -1.34 5.07
N SER A 37 -3.98 -1.35 6.40
CA SER A 37 -2.84 -0.94 7.20
C SER A 37 -2.12 -2.15 7.79
N HIS A 38 -0.80 -2.11 7.85
CA HIS A 38 -0.01 -3.02 8.67
C HIS A 38 0.79 -2.21 9.72
N PRO A 39 0.95 -2.74 10.95
CA PRO A 39 1.50 -1.98 12.06
C PRO A 39 2.98 -1.64 11.91
N ASN A 40 3.78 -2.54 11.34
CA ASN A 40 5.21 -2.32 11.14
C ASN A 40 5.77 -3.25 10.06
N ASP A 41 6.63 -2.71 9.20
CA ASP A 41 7.44 -3.49 8.27
C ASP A 41 8.30 -4.51 9.07
N PHE A 42 8.58 -5.67 8.48
CA PHE A 42 9.48 -6.71 9.04
C PHE A 42 8.98 -7.48 10.26
N THR A 43 7.66 -7.51 10.47
CA THR A 43 7.06 -8.48 11.39
C THR A 43 6.61 -9.72 10.61
N PRO A 44 6.83 -10.94 11.14
CA PRO A 44 6.69 -12.17 10.36
C PRO A 44 5.28 -12.39 9.79
N VAL A 45 4.24 -11.87 10.45
CA VAL A 45 2.85 -11.93 9.97
C VAL A 45 2.62 -10.92 8.84
N CYS A 46 2.97 -9.66 9.04
CA CYS A 46 2.73 -8.60 8.05
C CYS A 46 3.45 -8.89 6.72
N THR A 47 4.68 -9.43 6.77
CA THR A 47 5.42 -9.80 5.55
C THR A 47 4.68 -10.85 4.74
N THR A 48 4.07 -11.84 5.39
CA THR A 48 3.29 -12.89 4.69
C THR A 48 1.97 -12.37 4.13
N GLU A 49 1.28 -11.48 4.85
CA GLU A 49 0.03 -10.85 4.39
C GLU A 49 0.28 -9.94 3.17
N LEU A 50 1.37 -9.16 3.21
CA LEU A 50 1.82 -8.33 2.09
C LEU A 50 2.21 -9.17 0.88
N ALA A 51 2.92 -10.28 1.08
CA ALA A 51 3.32 -11.17 0.00
C ALA A 51 2.11 -11.78 -0.73
N GLU A 52 1.10 -12.22 0.03
CA GLU A 52 -0.16 -12.72 -0.53
C GLU A 52 -0.97 -11.61 -1.21
N ALA A 53 -1.00 -10.40 -0.65
CA ALA A 53 -1.65 -9.25 -1.31
C ALA A 53 -1.01 -8.93 -2.66
N VAL A 54 0.32 -9.01 -2.77
CA VAL A 54 1.02 -8.79 -4.05
C VAL A 54 0.72 -9.90 -5.06
N LYS A 55 0.65 -11.18 -4.63
CA LYS A 55 0.21 -12.28 -5.51
C LYS A 55 -1.22 -12.06 -6.04
N LEU A 56 -2.12 -11.62 -5.16
CA LEU A 56 -3.53 -11.42 -5.49
C LEU A 56 -3.78 -10.12 -6.26
N HIS A 57 -2.83 -9.19 -6.30
CA HIS A 57 -2.96 -7.90 -6.97
C HIS A 57 -3.54 -8.02 -8.39
N LYS A 58 -3.05 -8.97 -9.21
CA LYS A 58 -3.57 -9.21 -10.56
C LYS A 58 -5.05 -9.61 -10.57
N LYS A 59 -5.48 -10.47 -9.65
CA LYS A 59 -6.88 -10.91 -9.53
C LYS A 59 -7.80 -9.76 -9.09
N PHE A 60 -7.30 -8.85 -8.26
CA PHE A 60 -8.05 -7.64 -7.90
C PHE A 60 -8.11 -6.64 -9.06
N ALA A 61 -7.01 -6.48 -9.81
CA ALA A 61 -6.98 -5.62 -10.99
C ALA A 61 -7.97 -6.08 -12.08
N GLU A 62 -8.11 -7.40 -12.31
CA GLU A 62 -9.13 -7.98 -13.19
C GLU A 62 -10.57 -7.61 -12.78
N LYS A 63 -10.79 -7.35 -11.49
CA LYS A 63 -12.09 -6.94 -10.92
C LYS A 63 -12.25 -5.41 -10.84
N LYS A 64 -11.37 -4.63 -11.50
CA LYS A 64 -11.31 -3.16 -11.40
C LYS A 64 -11.18 -2.70 -9.95
N CYS A 65 -10.35 -3.40 -9.17
CA CYS A 65 -10.05 -3.08 -7.80
C CYS A 65 -8.54 -2.86 -7.63
N LYS A 66 -8.17 -1.76 -6.99
CA LYS A 66 -6.79 -1.38 -6.69
C LYS A 66 -6.50 -1.63 -5.21
N LEU A 67 -5.31 -2.13 -4.92
CA LEU A 67 -4.85 -2.38 -3.55
C LEU A 67 -3.90 -1.26 -3.13
N VAL A 68 -4.08 -0.75 -1.92
CA VAL A 68 -3.23 0.28 -1.33
C VAL A 68 -2.83 -0.15 0.08
N GLY A 69 -1.53 -0.41 0.27
CA GLY A 69 -0.94 -0.66 1.58
C GLY A 69 -0.64 0.65 2.30
N PHE A 70 -0.71 0.65 3.63
CA PHE A 70 -0.44 1.82 4.46
C PHE A 70 0.33 1.41 5.72
N SER A 71 1.44 2.08 6.02
CA SER A 71 2.07 1.96 7.34
C SER A 71 2.70 3.27 7.79
N CYS A 72 3.10 3.31 9.05
CA CYS A 72 3.82 4.44 9.63
C CYS A 72 5.35 4.39 9.41
N ASN A 73 5.84 3.49 8.56
CA ASN A 73 7.26 3.35 8.25
C ASN A 73 7.70 4.38 7.21
N ASP A 74 9.01 4.62 7.16
CA ASP A 74 9.63 5.48 6.17
C ASP A 74 9.76 4.79 4.79
N MET A 75 9.98 5.61 3.76
CA MET A 75 10.13 5.13 2.38
C MET A 75 11.29 4.14 2.17
N ASN A 76 12.36 4.18 2.99
CA ASN A 76 13.47 3.22 2.84
C ASN A 76 13.09 1.85 3.39
N SER A 77 12.35 1.80 4.48
CA SER A 77 11.76 0.56 5.02
C SER A 77 10.87 -0.13 3.96
N HIS A 78 10.03 0.63 3.26
CA HIS A 78 9.21 0.10 2.18
C HIS A 78 10.01 -0.42 0.98
N LYS A 79 11.10 0.27 0.59
CA LYS A 79 12.00 -0.22 -0.47
C LYS A 79 12.64 -1.55 -0.09
N PHE A 80 13.12 -1.68 1.14
CA PHE A 80 13.73 -2.92 1.61
C PHE A 80 12.69 -4.05 1.71
N LEU A 81 11.45 -3.76 2.11
CA LEU A 81 10.35 -4.71 2.05
C LEU A 81 10.07 -5.18 0.61
N SER A 82 10.08 -4.26 -0.35
CA SER A 82 9.98 -4.59 -1.78
C SER A 82 11.10 -5.54 -2.23
N ASP A 83 12.33 -5.32 -1.79
CA ASP A 83 13.47 -6.18 -2.09
C ASP A 83 13.30 -7.59 -1.48
N VAL A 84 12.81 -7.67 -0.24
CA VAL A 84 12.50 -8.94 0.43
C VAL A 84 11.41 -9.72 -0.32
N LEU A 85 10.32 -9.05 -0.71
CA LEU A 85 9.24 -9.67 -1.48
C LEU A 85 9.70 -10.13 -2.87
N SER A 86 10.62 -9.39 -3.50
CA SER A 86 11.27 -9.77 -4.75
C SER A 86 12.13 -11.03 -4.57
N ALA A 87 12.93 -11.08 -3.49
CA ALA A 87 13.82 -12.20 -3.19
C ALA A 87 13.07 -13.50 -2.85
N LEU A 88 11.86 -13.40 -2.29
CA LEU A 88 10.98 -14.54 -2.03
C LEU A 88 10.37 -15.14 -3.31
N GLY A 89 10.68 -14.58 -4.50
CA GLY A 89 10.26 -15.12 -5.79
C GLY A 89 8.76 -14.92 -6.07
N GLU A 90 8.08 -14.13 -5.24
CA GLU A 90 6.62 -13.93 -5.35
C GLU A 90 6.27 -12.87 -6.40
N CYS A 91 7.28 -12.21 -6.95
CA CYS A 91 7.12 -11.10 -7.89
C CYS A 91 8.12 -11.20 -9.04
N GLY A 92 7.66 -11.56 -10.24
CA GLY A 92 8.38 -11.22 -11.46
C GLY A 92 8.44 -9.69 -11.54
N GLY A 93 9.65 -9.11 -11.68
CA GLY A 93 10.04 -7.72 -11.38
C GLY A 93 9.22 -6.53 -11.93
N HIS A 94 8.07 -6.76 -12.54
CA HIS A 94 7.09 -5.74 -12.94
C HIS A 94 5.89 -5.62 -11.96
N LEU A 95 5.61 -6.66 -11.16
CA LEU A 95 4.42 -6.71 -10.28
C LEU A 95 4.47 -5.75 -9.09
N ILE A 96 5.64 -5.57 -8.48
CA ILE A 96 5.79 -4.71 -7.29
C ILE A 96 5.67 -3.23 -7.66
N CYS A 97 6.06 -2.86 -8.89
CA CYS A 97 5.90 -1.50 -9.40
C CYS A 97 4.41 -1.06 -9.45
N SER A 98 3.46 -2.01 -9.45
CA SER A 98 2.02 -1.71 -9.41
C SER A 98 1.45 -1.64 -7.99
N TYR A 99 2.13 -2.26 -7.01
CA TYR A 99 1.63 -2.34 -5.64
C TYR A 99 2.07 -1.10 -4.86
N VAL A 100 1.09 -0.25 -4.52
CA VAL A 100 1.35 1.02 -3.86
C VAL A 100 1.32 0.84 -2.34
N ILE A 101 2.42 1.21 -1.68
CA ILE A 101 2.52 1.28 -0.21
C ILE A 101 2.77 2.73 0.18
N ILE A 102 1.85 3.31 0.94
CA ILE A 102 1.93 4.67 1.45
C ILE A 102 2.79 4.68 2.72
N ALA A 103 3.82 5.53 2.72
CA ALA A 103 4.61 5.86 3.89
C ALA A 103 3.92 7.01 4.63
N ALA A 104 3.16 6.69 5.66
CA ALA A 104 2.59 7.71 6.53
C ALA A 104 3.64 8.18 7.52
N ARG A 105 3.87 9.48 7.59
CA ARG A 105 4.52 10.06 8.77
C ARG A 105 3.57 9.89 9.96
N CYS A 106 3.81 8.87 10.78
CA CYS A 106 3.22 8.83 12.11
C CYS A 106 3.63 10.13 12.81
N CYS A 107 2.66 10.91 13.29
CA CYS A 107 2.89 12.12 14.07
C CYS A 107 3.58 11.76 15.40
N ALA A 108 4.88 11.48 15.36
CA ALA A 108 5.76 11.53 16.51
C ALA A 108 6.19 12.98 16.70
N GLY A 109 5.29 13.82 17.21
CA GLY A 109 5.59 15.21 17.56
C GLY A 109 4.67 16.25 16.91
N VAL A 110 3.41 16.29 17.33
CA VAL A 110 2.76 17.60 17.54
C VAL A 110 3.18 18.03 18.94
N GLY A 111 4.23 18.83 19.01
CA GLY A 111 4.64 19.63 20.17
C GLY A 111 4.42 21.10 19.84
#